data_AF-A0A9I3A6P2-F1
#
_entry.id   AF-A0A9I3A6P2-F1
#
_cell.length_a   1.000
_cell.length_b   1.000
_cell.length_c   1.000
_cell.angle_alpha   90.00
_cell.angle_beta   90.00
_cell.angle_gamma   90.00
#
_symmetry.space_group_name_H-M   'P 1'
#
loop_
_entity.id
_entity.type
_entity.pdbx_description
1 polymer ?
#
loop_
_entity_poly.entity_id
_entity_poly.type
_entity_poly.pdbx_seq_one_letter_code
_entity_poly.pdbx_strand_id
1 'polypeptide(L)'
;GHNNQNKLMPPTSSTGIKYERLIVYSIILLFIIAGLLLLFYVIYMTLPTDNKPVRKELFFEDDSTSMSIPNLGNGHMVIDRHNWGAQQGVHGPYKLPHPIPYVLITHIGVHSENCSDVHVCSIKMRTLQDAAIAERSLRDIPSNFYIGGDGNVYVGRGWDTANAYANMSLAVCFMGDYGRYEPNDLQLSALEHLLTFGEKHNLLTEDYKIVAHGQTRNTRSPGIKLYEKITKLTRWYPCGRPGYKRCGVEIGLPTVWDQEYPKLIATTTAVSQTVSVHRTQTS
;
A
#
# COMPACT_ATOMS: atom_id res chain seq x y z
N GLY A 1 -75.47 -49.46 -72.18
CA GLY A 1 -75.43 -49.19 -70.73
C GLY A 1 -74.00 -49.28 -70.28
N HIS A 2 -73.48 -48.22 -69.66
CA HIS A 2 -72.06 -48.06 -69.31
C HIS A 2 -71.69 -48.85 -68.04
N ASN A 3 -70.65 -49.70 -68.12
CA ASN A 3 -70.03 -50.35 -66.96
C ASN A 3 -68.86 -49.50 -66.47
N ASN A 4 -68.97 -48.92 -65.28
CA ASN A 4 -67.88 -48.25 -64.57
C ASN A 4 -67.70 -48.90 -63.20
N GLN A 5 -66.79 -49.86 -63.10
CA GLN A 5 -66.20 -50.26 -61.82
C GLN A 5 -64.93 -49.43 -61.62
N ASN A 6 -65.03 -48.36 -60.84
CA ASN A 6 -63.89 -47.68 -60.21
C ASN A 6 -64.41 -47.02 -58.93
N LYS A 7 -64.49 -47.79 -57.84
CA LYS A 7 -64.76 -47.25 -56.51
C LYS A 7 -63.40 -46.99 -55.84
N LEU A 8 -62.96 -45.74 -55.94
CA LEU A 8 -61.80 -45.22 -55.22
C LEU A 8 -62.00 -45.41 -53.71
N MET A 9 -61.02 -46.03 -53.04
CA MET A 9 -60.75 -45.77 -51.62
C MET A 9 -60.14 -44.36 -51.50
N PRO A 10 -60.53 -43.53 -50.51
CA PRO A 10 -59.87 -42.26 -50.26
C PRO A 10 -58.48 -42.51 -49.63
N PRO A 11 -57.47 -41.68 -49.94
CA PRO A 11 -56.18 -41.77 -49.30
C PRO A 11 -56.31 -41.32 -47.84
N THR A 12 -55.92 -42.18 -46.90
CA THR A 12 -55.77 -41.80 -45.50
C THR A 12 -54.69 -40.72 -45.38
N SER A 13 -55.06 -39.66 -44.69
CA SER A 13 -54.39 -38.38 -44.54
C SER A 13 -52.90 -38.45 -44.14
N SER A 14 -52.03 -37.81 -44.93
CA SER A 14 -50.62 -37.54 -44.63
C SER A 14 -50.38 -36.27 -43.79
N THR A 15 -51.40 -35.76 -43.11
CA THR A 15 -51.36 -34.51 -42.33
C THR A 15 -51.04 -34.70 -40.84
N GLY A 16 -51.26 -35.90 -40.27
CA GLY A 16 -50.99 -36.18 -38.85
C GLY A 16 -49.50 -36.18 -38.49
N ILE A 17 -48.64 -36.71 -39.37
CA ILE A 17 -47.20 -36.88 -39.11
C ILE A 17 -46.44 -35.53 -39.06
N LYS A 18 -46.95 -34.48 -39.72
CA LYS A 18 -46.33 -33.14 -39.71
C LYS A 18 -46.61 -32.37 -38.43
N TYR A 19 -47.81 -32.52 -37.85
CA TYR A 19 -48.20 -31.82 -36.63
C TYR A 19 -47.49 -32.36 -35.38
N GLU A 20 -47.31 -33.67 -35.27
CA GLU A 20 -46.56 -34.26 -34.14
C GLU A 20 -45.10 -33.80 -34.12
N ARG A 21 -44.44 -33.73 -35.28
CA ARG A 21 -43.06 -33.22 -35.38
C ARG A 21 -42.97 -31.74 -35.01
N LEU A 22 -43.95 -30.92 -35.40
CA LEU A 22 -44.01 -29.50 -35.02
C LEU A 22 -44.17 -29.31 -33.51
N ILE A 23 -44.99 -30.15 -32.85
CA ILE A 23 -45.15 -30.12 -31.39
C ILE A 23 -43.82 -30.49 -30.71
N VAL A 24 -43.14 -31.55 -31.19
CA VAL A 24 -41.85 -31.97 -30.65
C VAL A 24 -40.79 -30.89 -30.82
N TYR A 25 -40.71 -30.23 -31.99
CA TYR A 25 -39.76 -29.13 -32.19
C TYR A 25 -40.07 -27.90 -31.33
N SER A 26 -41.35 -27.59 -31.12
CA SER A 26 -41.77 -26.49 -30.22
C SER A 26 -41.35 -26.76 -28.77
N ILE A 27 -41.52 -28.00 -28.30
CA ILE A 27 -41.11 -28.42 -26.95
C ILE A 27 -39.58 -28.35 -26.81
N ILE A 28 -38.83 -28.87 -27.78
CA ILE A 28 -37.36 -28.80 -27.79
C ILE A 28 -36.87 -27.35 -27.77
N LEU A 29 -37.47 -26.48 -28.58
CA LEU A 29 -37.15 -25.06 -28.62
C LEU A 29 -37.41 -24.38 -27.28
N LEU A 30 -38.51 -24.72 -26.60
CA LEU A 30 -38.84 -24.20 -25.27
C LEU A 30 -37.79 -24.60 -24.23
N PHE A 31 -37.34 -25.87 -24.25
CA PHE A 31 -36.27 -26.32 -23.36
C PHE A 31 -34.92 -25.64 -23.64
N ILE A 32 -34.59 -25.39 -24.90
CA ILE A 32 -33.38 -24.64 -25.27
C ILE A 32 -33.46 -23.21 -24.75
N ILE A 33 -34.60 -22.53 -24.94
CA ILE A 33 -34.80 -21.16 -24.44
C ILE A 33 -34.72 -21.12 -22.91
N ALA A 34 -35.37 -22.06 -22.22
CA ALA A 34 -35.31 -22.16 -20.77
C ALA A 34 -33.88 -22.40 -20.27
N GLY A 35 -33.11 -23.26 -20.95
CA GLY A 35 -31.70 -23.51 -20.65
C GLY A 35 -30.82 -22.27 -20.86
N LEU A 36 -31.04 -21.52 -21.94
CA LEU A 36 -30.32 -20.27 -22.20
C LEU A 36 -30.65 -19.18 -21.19
N LEU A 37 -31.90 -19.07 -20.75
CA LEU A 37 -32.31 -18.14 -19.69
C LEU A 37 -31.67 -18.51 -18.35
N LEU A 38 -31.58 -19.79 -18.03
CA LEU A 38 -30.95 -20.26 -16.80
C LEU A 38 -29.43 -20.06 -16.83
N LEU A 39 -28.79 -20.31 -17.98
CA LEU A 39 -27.38 -20.00 -18.20
C LEU A 39 -27.12 -18.50 -18.07
N PHE A 40 -27.95 -17.66 -18.70
CA PHE A 40 -27.85 -16.20 -18.58
C PHE A 40 -28.04 -15.72 -17.14
N TYR A 41 -28.98 -16.31 -16.39
CA TYR A 41 -29.17 -16.01 -14.97
C TYR A 41 -27.95 -16.40 -14.14
N VAL A 42 -27.37 -17.57 -14.36
CA VAL A 42 -26.14 -17.99 -13.66
C VAL A 42 -24.97 -17.08 -14.02
N ILE A 43 -24.82 -16.70 -15.30
CA ILE A 43 -23.81 -15.75 -15.75
C ILE A 43 -24.04 -14.37 -15.10
N TYR A 44 -25.28 -13.88 -15.05
CA TYR A 44 -25.62 -12.63 -14.37
C TYR A 44 -25.29 -12.66 -12.86
N MET A 45 -25.54 -13.80 -12.21
CA MET A 45 -25.23 -14.01 -10.79
C MET A 45 -23.74 -14.27 -10.52
N THR A 46 -22.94 -14.63 -11.54
CA THR A 46 -21.50 -14.92 -11.42
C THR A 46 -20.59 -13.84 -12.00
N LEU A 47 -21.12 -12.92 -12.82
CA LEU A 47 -20.39 -11.73 -13.20
C LEU A 47 -20.27 -10.81 -11.98
N PRO A 48 -19.05 -10.46 -11.55
CA PRO A 48 -18.87 -9.42 -10.54
C PRO A 48 -19.44 -8.14 -11.15
N THR A 49 -20.55 -7.67 -10.58
CA THR A 49 -21.02 -6.31 -10.84
C THR A 49 -19.87 -5.38 -10.48
N ASP A 50 -19.54 -4.51 -11.42
CA ASP A 50 -18.49 -3.51 -11.35
C ASP A 50 -18.45 -2.89 -9.94
N ASN A 51 -17.47 -3.33 -9.13
CA ASN A 51 -17.25 -2.80 -7.80
C ASN A 51 -16.73 -1.38 -7.99
N LYS A 52 -17.64 -0.43 -8.18
CA LYS A 52 -17.37 0.96 -7.80
C LYS A 52 -16.84 0.89 -6.37
N PRO A 53 -15.66 1.45 -6.07
CA PRO A 53 -15.13 1.41 -4.72
C PRO A 53 -16.12 2.18 -3.84
N VAL A 54 -16.96 1.43 -3.12
CA VAL A 54 -17.74 1.95 -2.03
C VAL A 54 -16.69 2.32 -1.00
N ARG A 55 -16.36 3.62 -0.94
CA ARG A 55 -15.62 4.20 0.18
C ARG A 55 -16.48 3.92 1.40
N LYS A 56 -16.25 2.78 2.08
CA LYS A 56 -16.79 2.55 3.40
C LYS A 56 -16.23 3.69 4.24
N GLU A 57 -17.11 4.53 4.76
CA GLU A 57 -16.74 5.52 5.78
C GLU A 57 -16.00 4.76 6.88
N LEU A 58 -14.69 4.99 6.98
CA LEU A 58 -13.86 4.42 8.04
C LEU A 58 -14.21 5.20 9.31
N PHE A 59 -14.95 4.53 10.18
CA PHE A 59 -15.30 5.03 11.51
C PHE A 59 -14.13 4.71 12.44
N PHE A 60 -13.47 5.76 12.92
CA PHE A 60 -12.52 5.68 14.01
C PHE A 60 -13.33 5.70 15.31
N GLU A 61 -13.17 4.66 16.13
CA GLU A 61 -13.84 4.59 17.42
C GLU A 61 -13.02 5.38 18.44
N ASP A 62 -13.47 6.62 18.73
CA ASP A 62 -12.86 7.49 19.73
C ASP A 62 -13.21 7.00 21.14
N ASP A 63 -12.49 6.00 21.64
CA ASP A 63 -12.53 5.66 23.06
C ASP A 63 -11.39 6.38 23.80
N SER A 64 -11.59 7.68 24.02
CA SER A 64 -10.67 8.51 24.82
C SER A 64 -10.70 8.20 26.32
N THR A 65 -11.42 7.14 26.75
CA THR A 65 -11.62 6.79 28.16
C THR A 65 -11.20 5.39 28.58
N SER A 66 -10.81 4.50 27.67
CA SER A 66 -10.26 3.20 28.04
C SER A 66 -8.74 3.15 27.87
N MET A 67 -8.08 2.40 28.75
CA MET A 67 -6.67 1.99 28.60
C MET A 67 -6.48 1.04 27.40
N SER A 68 -7.36 1.06 26.40
CA SER A 68 -7.30 0.20 25.22
C SER A 68 -6.36 0.79 24.17
N ILE A 69 -5.79 -0.09 23.37
CA ILE A 69 -4.91 0.28 22.28
C ILE A 69 -5.76 0.96 21.18
N PRO A 70 -5.38 2.17 20.68
CA PRO A 70 -6.17 2.86 19.67
C PRO A 70 -6.41 2.01 18.42
N ASN A 71 -7.61 2.10 17.83
CA ASN A 71 -8.01 1.31 16.68
C ASN A 71 -8.31 2.23 15.48
N LEU A 72 -7.65 1.99 14.35
CA LEU A 72 -7.85 2.76 13.12
C LEU A 72 -9.11 2.33 12.34
N GLY A 73 -9.86 1.35 12.83
CA GLY A 73 -10.96 0.69 12.13
C GLY A 73 -10.53 -0.67 11.54
N ASN A 74 -11.52 -1.52 11.25
CA ASN A 74 -11.33 -2.86 10.67
C ASN A 74 -10.34 -3.77 11.43
N GLY A 75 -10.17 -3.54 12.74
CA GLY A 75 -9.28 -4.33 13.61
C GLY A 75 -7.80 -3.92 13.53
N HIS A 76 -7.47 -2.81 12.87
CA HIS A 76 -6.09 -2.30 12.79
C HIS A 76 -5.73 -1.52 14.05
N MET A 77 -5.06 -2.17 15.00
CA MET A 77 -4.60 -1.51 16.23
C MET A 77 -3.35 -0.66 15.97
N VAL A 78 -3.20 0.41 16.75
CA VAL A 78 -2.01 1.26 16.79
C VAL A 78 -1.17 0.91 18.02
N ILE A 79 -0.16 0.07 17.83
CA ILE A 79 0.74 -0.36 18.89
C ILE A 79 1.76 0.76 19.15
N ASP A 80 1.54 1.52 20.22
CA ASP A 80 2.44 2.59 20.66
C ASP A 80 3.82 2.05 21.11
N ARG A 81 4.83 2.92 21.13
CA ARG A 81 6.21 2.69 21.55
C ARG A 81 6.34 1.92 22.86
N HIS A 82 5.58 2.30 23.87
CA HIS A 82 5.62 1.60 25.15
C HIS A 82 5.05 0.18 25.06
N ASN A 83 4.05 -0.06 24.21
CA ASN A 83 3.39 -1.35 24.04
C ASN A 83 4.26 -2.38 23.30
N TRP A 84 5.01 -1.96 22.28
CA TRP A 84 5.97 -2.87 21.61
C TRP A 84 7.34 -2.91 22.30
N GLY A 85 7.55 -2.16 23.38
CA GLY A 85 8.77 -2.21 24.19
C GLY A 85 9.94 -1.43 23.58
N ALA A 86 9.67 -0.23 23.06
CA ALA A 86 10.71 0.70 22.59
C ALA A 86 11.70 1.06 23.69
N GLN A 87 12.95 1.29 23.30
CA GLN A 87 13.98 1.80 24.20
C GLN A 87 13.57 3.15 24.79
N GLN A 88 13.63 3.27 26.13
CA GLN A 88 13.26 4.49 26.84
C GLN A 88 14.23 5.64 26.55
N GLY A 89 13.71 6.87 26.46
CA GLY A 89 14.51 8.08 26.21
C GLY A 89 15.03 8.24 24.77
N VAL A 90 14.80 7.25 23.90
CA VAL A 90 15.20 7.27 22.49
C VAL A 90 14.12 7.93 21.64
N HIS A 91 14.51 8.94 20.86
CA HIS A 91 13.62 9.69 19.97
C HIS A 91 14.39 10.31 18.80
N GLY A 92 13.68 10.50 17.69
CA GLY A 92 14.20 11.23 16.54
C GLY A 92 14.52 12.69 16.91
N PRO A 93 15.55 13.30 16.31
CA PRO A 93 16.09 14.59 16.73
C PRO A 93 15.32 15.81 16.21
N TYR A 94 14.45 15.65 15.20
CA TYR A 94 13.79 16.76 14.53
C TYR A 94 12.27 16.62 14.56
N LYS A 95 11.58 17.75 14.73
CA LYS A 95 10.12 17.80 14.61
C LYS A 95 9.69 17.65 13.16
N LEU A 96 8.58 16.96 12.92
CA LEU A 96 7.94 16.86 11.61
C LEU A 96 6.95 18.04 11.44
N PRO A 97 7.12 18.90 10.42
CA PRO A 97 6.15 19.95 10.15
C PRO A 97 4.81 19.38 9.68
N HIS A 98 3.72 19.97 10.18
CA HIS A 98 2.35 19.67 9.79
C HIS A 98 1.70 20.85 9.04
N PRO A 99 0.74 20.60 8.13
CA PRO A 99 0.36 19.28 7.61
C PRO A 99 1.45 18.68 6.70
N ILE A 100 1.56 17.35 6.70
CA ILE A 100 2.63 16.62 6.01
C ILE A 100 2.28 16.42 4.52
N PRO A 101 3.12 16.87 3.58
CA PRO A 101 2.80 16.85 2.15
C PRO A 101 3.14 15.53 1.42
N TYR A 102 3.95 14.66 2.03
CA TYR A 102 4.46 13.45 1.39
C TYR A 102 4.34 12.23 2.29
N VAL A 103 3.97 11.11 1.71
CA VAL A 103 4.00 9.78 2.34
C VAL A 103 5.01 8.92 1.60
N LEU A 104 6.05 8.47 2.30
CA LEU A 104 7.11 7.63 1.78
C LEU A 104 6.85 6.16 2.17
N ILE A 105 6.63 5.30 1.18
CA ILE A 105 6.46 3.86 1.40
C ILE A 105 7.80 3.13 1.29
N THR A 106 8.18 2.44 2.36
CA THR A 106 9.41 1.63 2.45
C THR A 106 9.10 0.17 2.80
N HIS A 107 10.11 -0.70 2.71
CA HIS A 107 10.06 -2.04 3.30
C HIS A 107 11.36 -2.37 4.05
N ILE A 108 11.41 -3.50 4.76
CA ILE A 108 12.63 -3.97 5.44
C ILE A 108 13.62 -4.60 4.43
N GLY A 109 13.14 -5.45 3.53
CA GLY A 109 13.82 -5.75 2.26
C GLY A 109 14.92 -6.82 2.21
N VAL A 110 15.22 -7.57 3.28
CA VAL A 110 16.14 -8.73 3.22
C VAL A 110 15.76 -9.78 4.27
N HIS A 111 15.53 -11.04 3.84
CA HIS A 111 15.30 -12.23 4.69
C HIS A 111 14.33 -12.00 5.85
N SER A 112 13.31 -11.18 5.61
CA SER A 112 12.37 -10.75 6.62
C SER A 112 11.02 -11.37 6.34
N GLU A 113 10.73 -12.49 7.00
CA GLU A 113 9.39 -13.05 7.01
C GLU A 113 8.41 -12.06 7.64
N ASN A 114 7.17 -12.05 7.16
CA ASN A 114 6.12 -11.24 7.78
C ASN A 114 5.92 -11.74 9.21
N CYS A 115 5.88 -10.81 10.16
CA CYS A 115 5.44 -11.14 11.52
C CYS A 115 3.91 -11.33 11.52
N SER A 116 3.41 -12.32 12.27
CA SER A 116 2.02 -12.79 12.21
C SER A 116 1.13 -12.35 13.36
N ASP A 117 1.73 -11.83 14.43
CA ASP A 117 1.02 -11.38 15.63
C ASP A 117 1.79 -10.26 16.35
N VAL A 118 1.13 -9.66 17.34
CA VAL A 118 1.66 -8.53 18.10
C VAL A 118 2.98 -8.84 18.80
N HIS A 119 3.15 -10.06 19.30
CA HIS A 119 4.37 -10.45 20.01
C HIS A 119 5.56 -10.52 19.06
N VAL A 120 5.42 -11.22 17.93
CA VAL A 120 6.48 -11.38 16.92
C VAL A 120 6.80 -10.04 16.25
N CYS A 121 5.78 -9.26 15.91
CA CYS A 121 5.98 -7.93 15.32
C CYS A 121 6.66 -6.97 16.30
N SER A 122 6.33 -7.04 17.60
CA SER A 122 7.01 -6.22 18.63
C SER A 122 8.48 -6.60 18.81
N ILE A 123 8.82 -7.90 18.77
CA ILE A 123 10.23 -8.35 18.75
C ILE A 123 10.94 -7.72 17.54
N LYS A 124 10.31 -7.80 16.37
CA LYS A 124 10.85 -7.25 15.13
C LYS A 124 11.07 -5.74 15.21
N MET A 125 10.14 -5.00 15.80
CA MET A 125 10.29 -3.56 16.06
C MET A 125 11.53 -3.25 16.91
N ARG A 126 11.74 -3.99 18.01
CA ARG A 126 12.92 -3.81 18.87
C ARG A 126 14.21 -4.11 18.11
N THR A 127 14.27 -5.22 17.37
CA THR A 127 15.44 -5.56 16.53
C THR A 127 15.73 -4.47 15.49
N LEU A 128 14.71 -3.89 14.87
CA LEU A 128 14.87 -2.80 13.92
C LEU A 128 15.39 -1.52 14.58
N GLN A 129 14.90 -1.19 15.78
CA GLN A 129 15.38 -0.04 16.55
C GLN A 129 16.85 -0.24 16.97
N ASP A 130 17.19 -1.42 17.49
CA ASP A 130 18.56 -1.76 17.90
C ASP A 130 19.53 -1.66 16.72
N ALA A 131 19.19 -2.24 15.57
CA ALA A 131 20.01 -2.15 14.36
C ALA A 131 20.11 -0.71 13.83
N ALA A 132 19.03 0.07 13.89
CA ALA A 132 19.06 1.48 13.49
C ALA A 132 20.06 2.30 14.33
N ILE A 133 20.08 2.07 15.64
CA ILE A 133 20.97 2.79 16.57
C ILE A 133 22.40 2.25 16.47
N ALA A 134 22.58 0.94 16.61
CA ALA A 134 23.90 0.31 16.71
C ALA A 134 24.65 0.27 15.37
N GLU A 135 23.96 -0.06 14.27
CA GLU A 135 24.62 -0.28 12.97
C GLU A 135 24.57 0.96 12.08
N ARG A 136 23.49 1.75 12.16
CA ARG A 136 23.29 2.92 11.29
C ARG A 136 23.53 4.26 11.98
N SER A 137 23.87 4.25 13.27
CA SER A 137 24.10 5.45 14.08
C SER A 137 22.92 6.44 14.04
N LEU A 138 21.70 5.94 13.85
CA LEU A 138 20.50 6.77 13.92
C LEU A 138 20.13 7.02 15.38
N ARG A 139 19.50 8.17 15.65
CA ARG A 139 19.01 8.47 17.00
C ARG A 139 17.81 7.62 17.43
N ASP A 140 17.09 7.07 16.47
CA ASP A 140 15.92 6.20 16.67
C ASP A 140 15.62 5.42 15.38
N ILE A 141 14.70 4.47 15.45
CA ILE A 141 14.14 3.70 14.33
C ILE A 141 13.75 4.63 13.15
N PRO A 142 14.05 4.31 11.86
CA PRO A 142 14.05 5.32 10.80
C PRO A 142 12.69 5.82 10.34
N SER A 143 11.64 5.00 10.37
CA SER A 143 10.32 5.36 9.84
C SER A 143 9.34 5.86 10.92
N ASN A 144 8.32 6.62 10.50
CA ASN A 144 7.27 7.11 11.38
C ASN A 144 6.38 5.98 11.88
N PHE A 145 5.94 5.12 10.96
CA PHE A 145 5.08 3.98 11.25
C PHE A 145 5.58 2.71 10.57
N TYR A 146 5.27 1.57 11.17
CA TYR A 146 5.55 0.27 10.60
C TYR A 146 4.26 -0.55 10.53
N ILE A 147 4.05 -1.27 9.42
CA ILE A 147 2.87 -2.11 9.23
C ILE A 147 3.29 -3.58 9.32
N GLY A 148 2.85 -4.26 10.37
CA GLY A 148 3.11 -5.67 10.60
C GLY A 148 2.29 -6.56 9.67
N GLY A 149 2.75 -7.79 9.44
CA GLY A 149 1.99 -8.77 8.65
C GLY A 149 0.68 -9.20 9.33
N ASP A 150 0.55 -8.93 10.62
CA ASP A 150 -0.65 -9.06 11.44
C ASP A 150 -1.72 -7.99 11.16
N GLY A 151 -1.40 -6.98 10.35
CA GLY A 151 -2.31 -5.87 10.04
C GLY A 151 -2.32 -4.75 11.08
N ASN A 152 -1.46 -4.78 12.10
CA ASN A 152 -1.37 -3.68 13.07
C ASN A 152 -0.36 -2.63 12.62
N VAL A 153 -0.55 -1.40 13.10
CA VAL A 153 0.34 -0.27 12.88
C VAL A 153 1.18 -0.05 14.13
N TYR A 154 2.49 -0.10 14.00
CA TYR A 154 3.44 0.09 15.09
C TYR A 154 4.03 1.50 15.00
N VAL A 155 3.95 2.24 16.10
CA VAL A 155 4.47 3.60 16.19
C VAL A 155 5.99 3.55 16.24
N GLY A 156 6.64 4.00 15.17
CA GLY A 156 8.06 4.30 15.15
C GLY A 156 8.28 5.70 15.71
N ARG A 157 8.64 6.66 14.83
CA ARG A 157 8.75 8.08 15.21
C ARG A 157 7.41 8.81 15.35
N GLY A 158 6.31 8.20 14.94
CA GLY A 158 4.96 8.77 15.07
C GLY A 158 4.72 9.99 14.19
N TRP A 159 3.69 10.77 14.50
CA TRP A 159 3.22 11.89 13.69
C TRP A 159 4.08 13.16 13.82
N ASP A 160 4.75 13.38 14.95
CA ASP A 160 5.35 14.69 15.27
C ASP A 160 6.88 14.74 15.12
N THR A 161 7.51 13.62 14.81
CA THR A 161 8.97 13.51 14.71
C THR A 161 9.38 13.09 13.30
N ALA A 162 10.31 13.81 12.69
CA ALA A 162 10.74 13.54 11.32
C ALA A 162 11.43 12.17 11.19
N ASN A 163 11.17 11.48 10.08
CA ASN A 163 11.89 10.25 9.72
C ASN A 163 13.34 10.51 9.32
N ALA A 164 14.11 9.44 9.20
CA ALA A 164 15.53 9.50 8.83
C ALA A 164 15.79 9.70 7.32
N TYR A 165 14.75 9.84 6.49
CA TYR A 165 14.86 9.96 5.03
C TYR A 165 14.66 11.40 4.56
N ALA A 166 13.60 12.07 5.01
CA ALA A 166 13.26 13.44 4.65
C ALA A 166 12.41 14.11 5.75
N ASN A 167 12.72 15.36 6.07
CA ASN A 167 12.14 16.14 7.17
C ASN A 167 10.73 16.71 6.90
N MET A 168 10.11 16.40 5.76
CA MET A 168 8.74 16.82 5.39
C MET A 168 7.96 15.65 4.76
N SER A 169 8.19 14.44 5.27
CA SER A 169 7.45 13.25 4.83
C SER A 169 7.04 12.39 6.01
N LEU A 170 5.98 11.61 5.82
CA LEU A 170 5.57 10.52 6.68
C LEU A 170 6.09 9.20 6.09
N ALA A 171 7.08 8.58 6.73
CA ALA A 171 7.61 7.30 6.31
C ALA A 171 6.81 6.14 6.91
N VAL A 172 6.23 5.30 6.05
CA VAL A 172 5.49 4.10 6.45
C VAL A 172 6.23 2.87 5.91
N CYS A 173 6.72 2.03 6.81
CA CYS A 173 7.53 0.85 6.48
C CYS A 173 6.73 -0.44 6.60
N PHE A 174 6.63 -1.19 5.52
CA PHE A 174 6.01 -2.52 5.56
C PHE A 174 7.03 -3.56 6.09
N MET A 175 6.62 -4.34 7.10
CA MET A 175 7.48 -5.30 7.76
C MET A 175 7.65 -6.63 7.00
N GLY A 176 8.35 -6.61 5.88
CA GLY A 176 8.65 -7.81 5.10
C GLY A 176 9.64 -7.60 3.95
N ASP A 177 9.85 -8.65 3.16
CA ASP A 177 10.61 -8.62 1.90
C ASP A 177 9.68 -8.69 0.67
N TYR A 178 9.21 -7.52 0.24
CA TYR A 178 8.36 -7.41 -0.97
C TYR A 178 9.14 -7.29 -2.28
N GLY A 179 10.45 -7.56 -2.24
CA GLY A 179 11.18 -7.91 -3.46
C GLY A 179 10.82 -9.32 -3.93
N ARG A 180 10.45 -10.21 -2.99
CA ARG A 180 10.16 -11.63 -3.25
C ARG A 180 8.70 -12.00 -3.00
N TYR A 181 8.11 -11.47 -1.93
CA TYR A 181 6.77 -11.85 -1.47
C TYR A 181 5.73 -10.75 -1.75
N GLU A 182 4.46 -11.11 -1.83
CA GLU A 182 3.36 -10.14 -1.93
C GLU A 182 3.05 -9.56 -0.53
N PRO A 183 2.74 -8.26 -0.41
CA PRO A 183 2.11 -7.73 0.79
C PRO A 183 0.72 -8.36 0.95
N ASN A 184 0.33 -8.69 2.17
CA ASN A 184 -1.01 -9.22 2.41
C ASN A 184 -2.05 -8.09 2.48
N ASP A 185 -3.33 -8.46 2.35
CA ASP A 185 -4.42 -7.50 2.30
C ASP A 185 -4.60 -6.73 3.62
N LEU A 186 -4.27 -7.34 4.76
CA LEU A 186 -4.30 -6.66 6.06
C LEU A 186 -3.32 -5.49 6.11
N GLN A 187 -2.12 -5.65 5.53
CA GLN A 187 -1.13 -4.58 5.47
C GLN A 187 -1.57 -3.41 4.58
N LEU A 188 -2.18 -3.71 3.44
CA LEU A 188 -2.71 -2.68 2.54
C LEU A 188 -3.91 -1.96 3.17
N SER A 189 -4.79 -2.70 3.85
CA SER A 189 -5.92 -2.14 4.58
C SER A 189 -5.45 -1.25 5.74
N ALA A 190 -4.45 -1.68 6.52
CA ALA A 190 -3.87 -0.88 7.59
C ALA A 190 -3.27 0.43 7.07
N LEU A 191 -2.60 0.41 5.91
CA LEU A 191 -2.10 1.63 5.27
C LEU A 191 -3.25 2.58 4.92
N GLU A 192 -4.31 2.08 4.29
CA GLU A 192 -5.48 2.89 3.92
C GLU A 192 -6.11 3.56 5.15
N HIS A 193 -6.28 2.82 6.24
CA HIS A 193 -6.87 3.35 7.48
C HIS A 193 -5.94 4.36 8.15
N LEU A 194 -4.62 4.11 8.17
CA LEU A 194 -3.64 5.06 8.70
C LEU A 194 -3.64 6.39 7.93
N LEU A 195 -3.68 6.33 6.59
CA LEU A 195 -3.69 7.53 5.76
C LEU A 195 -5.03 8.27 5.86
N THR A 196 -6.15 7.55 5.94
CA THR A 196 -7.47 8.14 6.17
C THR A 196 -7.54 8.84 7.53
N PHE A 197 -6.95 8.25 8.57
CA PHE A 197 -6.84 8.90 9.88
C PHE A 197 -6.07 10.23 9.76
N GLY A 198 -4.92 10.20 9.07
CA GLY A 198 -4.10 11.38 8.85
C GLY A 198 -4.81 12.49 8.06
N GLU A 199 -5.58 12.13 7.03
CA GLU A 199 -6.40 13.07 6.26
C GLU A 199 -7.52 13.67 7.12
N LYS A 200 -8.30 12.85 7.84
CA LYS A 200 -9.41 13.32 8.70
C LYS A 200 -8.96 14.24 9.83
N HIS A 201 -7.74 14.07 10.34
CA HIS A 201 -7.19 14.86 11.45
C HIS A 201 -6.29 16.02 10.99
N ASN A 202 -6.26 16.35 9.70
CA ASN A 202 -5.41 17.41 9.14
C ASN A 202 -3.90 17.23 9.43
N LEU A 203 -3.46 15.98 9.62
CA LEU A 203 -2.03 15.62 9.77
C LEU A 203 -1.35 15.52 8.40
N LEU A 204 -2.10 15.18 7.37
CA LEU A 204 -1.67 15.17 5.97
C LEU A 204 -2.29 16.36 5.23
N THR A 205 -1.61 16.90 4.21
CA THR A 205 -2.22 17.90 3.32
C THR A 205 -3.34 17.26 2.51
N GLU A 206 -4.37 18.00 2.12
CA GLU A 206 -5.46 17.49 1.28
C GLU A 206 -4.99 16.93 -0.08
N ASP A 207 -3.82 17.35 -0.53
CA ASP A 207 -3.18 16.95 -1.79
C ASP A 207 -1.90 16.12 -1.60
N TYR A 208 -1.75 15.47 -0.43
CA TYR A 208 -0.53 14.73 -0.10
C TYR A 208 -0.18 13.69 -1.18
N LYS A 209 1.12 13.44 -1.34
CA LYS A 209 1.67 12.59 -2.40
C LYS A 209 2.27 11.32 -1.82
N ILE A 210 1.84 10.17 -2.33
CA ILE A 210 2.43 8.87 -2.01
C ILE A 210 3.56 8.58 -2.99
N VAL A 211 4.74 8.30 -2.45
CA VAL A 211 5.94 7.94 -3.21
C VAL A 211 6.58 6.67 -2.65
N ALA A 212 7.21 5.91 -3.51
CA ALA A 212 8.01 4.75 -3.18
C ALA A 212 9.44 5.17 -2.85
N HIS A 213 10.08 4.47 -1.90
CA HIS A 213 11.48 4.71 -1.55
C HIS A 213 12.46 4.68 -2.76
N GLY A 214 12.23 3.79 -3.72
CA GLY A 214 13.02 3.69 -4.95
C GLY A 214 12.89 4.89 -5.88
N GLN A 215 11.86 5.74 -5.72
CA GLN A 215 11.75 7.01 -6.47
C GLN A 215 12.61 8.13 -5.86
N THR A 216 13.00 8.00 -4.60
CA THR A 216 13.64 9.07 -3.82
C THR A 216 15.12 8.83 -3.60
N ARG A 217 15.60 7.61 -3.80
CA ARG A 217 17.03 7.24 -3.84
C ARG A 217 17.25 5.91 -4.55
N ASN A 218 18.51 5.58 -4.83
CA ASN A 218 18.87 4.27 -5.40
C ASN A 218 18.72 3.17 -4.33
N THR A 219 17.58 2.48 -4.31
CA THR A 219 17.27 1.38 -3.40
C THR A 219 16.27 0.42 -4.04
N ARG A 220 16.26 -0.85 -3.60
CA ARG A 220 15.25 -1.84 -4.01
C ARG A 220 13.92 -1.68 -3.25
N SER A 221 13.92 -0.93 -2.14
CA SER A 221 12.71 -0.62 -1.38
C SER A 221 11.72 0.19 -2.21
N PRO A 222 10.40 -0.01 -2.09
CA PRO A 222 9.68 -0.93 -1.19
C PRO A 222 9.55 -2.36 -1.73
N GLY A 223 10.34 -2.75 -2.73
CA GLY A 223 10.23 -4.04 -3.41
C GLY A 223 9.23 -3.98 -4.56
N ILE A 224 9.48 -4.77 -5.61
CA ILE A 224 8.69 -4.71 -6.85
C ILE A 224 7.22 -5.06 -6.62
N LYS A 225 6.94 -6.03 -5.73
CA LYS A 225 5.58 -6.49 -5.46
C LYS A 225 4.74 -5.44 -4.74
N LEU A 226 5.29 -4.81 -3.71
CA LEU A 226 4.63 -3.70 -3.03
C LEU A 226 4.55 -2.46 -3.93
N TYR A 227 5.56 -2.21 -4.77
CA TYR A 227 5.55 -1.12 -5.74
C TYR A 227 4.37 -1.22 -6.73
N GLU A 228 4.05 -2.43 -7.22
CA GLU A 228 2.90 -2.69 -8.10
C GLU A 228 1.54 -2.38 -7.43
N LYS A 229 1.45 -2.48 -6.10
CA LYS A 229 0.24 -2.14 -5.34
C LYS A 229 0.13 -0.64 -5.11
N ILE A 230 1.19 0.01 -4.64
CA ILE A 230 1.16 1.44 -4.29
C ILE A 230 0.95 2.35 -5.51
N THR A 231 1.38 1.92 -6.70
CA THR A 231 1.18 2.69 -7.94
C THR A 231 -0.28 2.79 -8.37
N LYS A 232 -1.16 1.98 -7.78
CA LYS A 232 -2.61 1.99 -8.02
C LYS A 232 -3.38 2.84 -7.00
N LEU A 233 -2.70 3.37 -5.98
CA LEU A 233 -3.33 4.24 -4.98
C LEU A 233 -3.69 5.59 -5.59
N THR A 234 -4.81 6.17 -5.16
CA THR A 234 -5.35 7.44 -5.68
C THR A 234 -4.39 8.61 -5.55
N ARG A 235 -3.55 8.62 -4.51
CA ARG A 235 -2.57 9.67 -4.22
C ARG A 235 -1.15 9.34 -4.72
N TRP A 236 -1.00 8.34 -5.58
CA TRP A 236 0.30 7.99 -6.15
C TRP A 236 0.91 9.15 -6.97
N TYR A 237 2.17 9.48 -6.67
CA TYR A 237 2.89 10.54 -7.38
C TYR A 237 4.06 9.99 -8.22
N PRO A 238 4.04 10.13 -9.56
CA PRO A 238 5.02 9.50 -10.46
C PRO A 238 6.39 10.22 -10.55
N CYS A 239 6.77 11.01 -9.55
CA CYS A 239 8.06 11.72 -9.53
C CYS A 239 9.26 10.78 -9.71
N GLY A 240 10.35 11.34 -10.22
CA GLY A 240 11.60 10.60 -10.49
C GLY A 240 11.55 9.65 -11.69
N ARG A 241 10.39 9.47 -12.34
CA ARG A 241 10.24 8.72 -13.59
C ARG A 241 10.63 9.57 -14.81
N PRO A 242 10.95 8.96 -15.97
CA PRO A 242 11.18 9.69 -17.21
C PRO A 242 10.03 10.67 -17.51
N GLY A 243 10.37 11.93 -17.75
CA GLY A 243 9.38 13.00 -17.98
C GLY A 243 8.84 13.68 -16.72
N TYR A 244 9.20 13.22 -15.52
CA TYR A 244 8.77 13.83 -14.25
C TYR A 244 9.94 14.44 -13.50
N LYS A 245 9.66 15.53 -12.76
CA LYS A 245 10.62 16.12 -11.82
C LYS A 245 10.94 15.13 -10.70
N ARG A 246 12.07 15.36 -10.02
CA ARG A 246 12.44 14.59 -8.82
C ARG A 246 11.47 14.84 -7.67
N CYS A 247 11.30 13.84 -6.82
CA CYS A 247 10.35 13.88 -5.71
C CYS A 247 10.70 14.99 -4.71
N GLY A 248 9.71 15.79 -4.32
CA GLY A 248 9.84 16.82 -3.29
C GLY A 248 10.56 18.10 -3.72
N VAL A 249 10.93 18.26 -5.00
CA VAL A 249 11.59 19.47 -5.50
C VAL A 249 10.73 20.73 -5.31
N GLU A 250 9.41 20.58 -5.34
CA GLU A 250 8.46 21.68 -5.20
C GLU A 250 8.36 22.22 -3.76
N ILE A 251 8.79 21.43 -2.77
CA ILE A 251 8.86 21.83 -1.36
C ILE A 251 10.31 21.94 -0.86
N GLY A 252 11.29 21.97 -1.77
CA GLY A 252 12.70 22.13 -1.41
C GLY A 252 13.38 20.91 -0.79
N LEU A 253 12.81 19.71 -0.92
CA LEU A 253 13.47 18.48 -0.50
C LEU A 253 14.69 18.18 -1.39
N PRO A 254 15.71 17.49 -0.86
CA PRO A 254 16.89 17.10 -1.62
C PRO A 254 16.52 16.14 -2.77
N THR A 255 17.43 16.07 -3.75
CA THR A 255 17.36 15.10 -4.85
C THR A 255 17.39 13.64 -4.37
N VAL A 256 18.11 13.37 -3.26
CA VAL A 256 18.21 12.06 -2.64
C VAL A 256 17.71 12.16 -1.21
N TRP A 257 16.76 11.30 -0.82
CA TRP A 257 16.21 11.26 0.55
C TRP A 257 16.96 10.22 1.36
N ASP A 258 18.07 10.61 2.00
CA ASP A 258 18.97 9.65 2.68
C ASP A 258 19.52 10.10 4.03
N GLN A 259 19.00 11.16 4.67
CA GLN A 259 19.64 11.72 5.87
C GLN A 259 18.69 12.28 6.94
N GLU A 260 19.09 12.04 8.20
CA GLU A 260 18.58 12.68 9.40
C GLU A 260 19.19 14.11 9.48
N TYR A 261 18.45 15.12 9.02
CA TYR A 261 18.94 16.49 8.76
C TYR A 261 19.24 17.35 10.00
N PRO A 262 20.45 17.95 10.18
CA PRO A 262 21.26 18.43 9.07
C PRO A 262 22.72 17.95 9.14
N LYS A 263 23.35 17.75 7.97
CA LYS A 263 24.80 17.96 7.85
C LYS A 263 25.08 19.11 6.91
N LEU A 264 25.36 20.28 7.50
CA LEU A 264 26.42 21.19 7.06
C LEU A 264 26.73 22.19 8.19
N ILE A 265 27.84 21.96 8.91
CA ILE A 265 28.94 22.93 8.90
C ILE A 265 30.19 22.11 8.58
N ALA A 266 30.59 22.10 7.31
CA ALA A 266 32.00 21.96 7.03
C ALA A 266 32.62 23.28 7.46
N THR A 267 33.09 23.37 8.71
CA THR A 267 34.00 24.45 9.05
C THR A 267 35.28 24.03 8.36
N THR A 268 35.53 24.60 7.20
CA THR A 268 36.86 24.64 6.62
C THR A 268 37.70 25.41 7.62
N THR A 269 38.26 24.73 8.63
CA THR A 269 39.40 25.24 9.37
C THR A 269 40.54 25.19 8.38
N ALA A 270 40.62 26.22 7.53
CA ALA A 270 41.86 26.55 6.85
C ALA A 270 42.84 26.92 7.96
N VAL A 271 43.55 25.91 8.46
CA VAL A 271 44.77 26.15 9.22
C VAL A 271 45.75 26.73 8.21
N SER A 272 45.81 28.06 8.17
CA SER A 272 46.89 28.78 7.53
C SER A 272 48.16 28.49 8.35
N GLN A 273 48.84 27.38 8.04
CA GLN A 273 50.23 27.21 8.44
C GLN A 273 51.07 28.11 7.54
N THR A 274 51.21 29.36 7.97
CA THR A 274 52.34 30.20 7.58
C THR A 274 53.59 29.60 8.23
N VAL A 275 54.23 28.66 7.55
CA VAL A 275 55.61 28.29 7.87
C VAL A 275 56.48 29.40 7.31
N SER A 276 56.80 30.36 8.17
CA SER A 276 57.84 31.34 7.96
C SER A 276 59.19 30.63 7.78
N VAL A 277 59.74 30.73 6.58
CA VAL A 277 61.12 30.38 6.27
C VAL A 277 62.03 31.28 7.10
N HIS A 278 62.60 30.76 8.19
CA HIS A 278 63.70 31.42 8.87
C HIS A 278 65.01 31.04 8.19
N ARG A 279 65.55 32.06 7.54
CA ARG A 279 66.86 32.14 6.92
C ARG A 279 67.93 32.03 8.02
N THR A 280 68.61 30.91 8.11
CA THR A 280 69.83 30.78 8.90
C THR A 280 70.97 31.45 8.14
N GLN A 281 71.36 32.64 8.59
CA GLN A 281 72.66 33.25 8.32
C GLN A 281 73.45 33.19 9.62
N THR A 282 74.52 32.41 9.66
CA THR A 282 75.67 32.61 10.55
C THR A 282 76.91 31.96 9.95
N SER A 283 77.90 32.81 9.68
CA SER A 283 79.36 32.62 9.52
C SER A 283 79.88 31.41 8.75
#